data_AF-A0A9D1EI87-F1
#
_entry.id   AF-A0A9D1EI87-F1
#
_cell.length_a   1.000
_cell.length_b   1.000
_cell.length_c   1.000
_cell.angle_alpha   90.00
_cell.angle_beta   90.00
_cell.angle_gamma   90.00
#
_symmetry.space_group_name_H-M   'P 1'
#
loop_
_entity.id
_entity.type
_entity.pdbx_description
1 polymer ?
#
loop_
_entity_poly.entity_id
_entity_poly.type
_entity_poly.pdbx_seq_one_letter_code
_entity_poly.pdbx_strand_id
1 'polypeptide(L)' 'MRKSIDGLMAIVRDTYKLDPYSNSLFLFCGRRCDRIKALHFEKDGFCLYYKRLDNGRFQWPRDSSEVRN' A
#
# COMPACT_ATOMS: atom_id res chain seq x y z
N MET A 1 1.21 -3.51 10.30
CA MET A 1 -0.01 -3.21 9.54
C MET A 1 -0.91 -4.44 9.60
N ARG A 2 -1.94 -4.40 10.46
CA ARG A 2 -2.82 -5.56 10.73
C ARG A 2 -3.99 -5.68 9.74
N LYS A 3 -4.20 -4.66 8.89
CA LYS A 3 -5.33 -4.58 7.96
C LYS A 3 -5.13 -5.51 6.75
N SER A 4 -6.20 -6.22 6.37
CA SER A 4 -6.33 -6.97 5.10
C SER A 4 -7.00 -6.10 4.03
N ILE A 5 -7.47 -6.69 2.93
CA ILE A 5 -8.11 -6.01 1.79
C ILE A 5 -9.10 -4.94 2.23
N ASP A 6 -10.18 -5.29 2.94
CA ASP A 6 -11.23 -4.32 3.29
C ASP A 6 -10.72 -3.17 4.16
N GLY A 7 -9.80 -3.48 5.07
CA GLY A 7 -9.20 -2.47 5.93
C GLY A 7 -8.29 -1.50 5.17
N LEU A 8 -7.59 -1.97 4.13
CA LEU A 8 -6.76 -1.12 3.27
C LEU A 8 -7.61 -0.33 2.28
N MET A 9 -8.63 -0.96 1.69
CA MET A 9 -9.62 -0.30 0.83
C MET A 9 -10.31 0.85 1.58
N ALA A 10 -10.72 0.62 2.83
CA ALA A 10 -11.29 1.68 3.67
C ALA A 10 -10.33 2.85 3.90
N ILE A 11 -9.01 2.62 3.98
CA ILE A 11 -8.04 3.73 4.07
C ILE A 11 -8.02 4.54 2.78
N VAL A 12 -7.95 3.87 1.61
CA VAL A 12 -7.96 4.55 0.30
C VAL A 12 -9.21 5.41 0.15
N ARG A 13 -10.38 4.82 0.39
CA ARG A 13 -11.68 5.48 0.23
C ARG A 13 -11.94 6.54 1.29
N ASP A 14 -11.78 6.20 2.57
CA ASP A 14 -12.31 7.02 3.66
C ASP A 14 -11.30 8.07 4.13
N THR A 15 -10.00 7.76 4.10
CA THR A 15 -8.93 8.69 4.52
C THR A 15 -8.43 9.52 3.34
N TYR A 16 -8.06 8.87 2.24
CA TYR A 16 -7.45 9.57 1.10
C TYR A 16 -8.47 10.07 0.08
N LYS A 17 -9.75 9.69 0.19
CA LYS A 17 -10.82 10.07 -0.75
C LYS A 17 -10.50 9.73 -2.21
N LEU A 18 -9.74 8.65 -2.40
CA LEU A 18 -9.39 8.11 -3.72
C LEU A 18 -10.31 6.94 -4.06
N ASP A 19 -10.44 6.66 -5.35
CA ASP A 19 -11.19 5.50 -5.84
C ASP A 19 -10.33 4.22 -5.74
N PRO A 20 -10.68 3.26 -4.85
CA PRO A 20 -9.95 2.01 -4.73
C PRO A 20 -10.12 1.07 -5.93
N TYR A 21 -11.10 1.31 -6.82
CA TYR A 21 -11.34 0.53 -8.04
C TYR A 21 -10.63 1.10 -9.27
N SER A 22 -9.92 2.22 -9.12
CA SER A 22 -9.13 2.79 -10.20
C SER A 22 -8.00 1.87 -10.64
N ASN A 23 -7.48 2.07 -11.86
CA ASN A 23 -6.30 1.38 -12.38
C ASN A 23 -5.01 1.91 -11.71
N SER A 24 -4.95 1.80 -10.39
CA SER A 24 -3.89 2.31 -9.53
C SER A 24 -3.43 1.22 -8.56
N LEU A 25 -2.12 1.20 -8.29
CA LEU A 25 -1.54 0.36 -7.26
C LEU A 25 -1.34 1.17 -5.97
N PHE A 26 -2.08 0.84 -4.92
CA PHE A 26 -1.94 1.52 -3.62
C PHE A 26 -0.91 0.81 -2.75
N LEU A 27 0.24 1.44 -2.55
CA LEU A 27 1.32 0.90 -1.73
C LEU A 27 1.20 1.37 -0.28
N PHE A 28 1.28 0.42 0.65
CA PHE A 28 1.25 0.67 2.07
C PHE A 28 2.52 0.13 2.73
N CYS A 29 3.22 0.98 3.45
CA CYS A 29 4.35 0.62 4.28
C CYS A 29 4.06 0.87 5.76
N GLY A 30 4.31 -0.13 6.60
CA GLY A 30 4.15 0.02 8.05
C GLY A 30 5.39 0.60 8.71
N ARG A 31 5.30 1.01 9.98
CA ARG A 31 6.43 1.58 10.75
C ARG A 31 7.73 0.78 10.72
N ARG A 32 7.67 -0.55 10.57
CA ARG A 32 8.87 -1.40 10.50
C ARG A 32 9.60 -1.27 9.15
N CYS A 33 8.96 -0.80 8.09
CA CYS A 33 9.54 -0.65 6.75
C CYS A 33 10.24 -1.89 6.19
N ASP A 34 10.11 -3.06 6.80
CA ASP A 34 10.65 -4.35 6.33
C ASP A 34 9.64 -5.08 5.43
N ARG A 35 8.45 -4.50 5.26
CA ARG A 35 7.35 -5.09 4.52
C ARG A 35 6.48 -4.02 3.87
N ILE A 36 6.01 -4.31 2.67
CA ILE A 36 5.04 -3.49 1.93
C ILE A 36 3.85 -4.38 1.57
N LYS A 37 2.66 -3.78 1.63
CA LYS A 37 1.44 -4.32 1.03
C LYS A 37 1.08 -3.49 -0.18
N ALA A 38 0.67 -4.12 -1.28
CA ALA A 38 0.12 -3.42 -2.43
C ALA A 38 -1.32 -3.89 -2.65
N LEU A 39 -2.26 -2.95 -2.62
CA LEU A 39 -3.68 -3.20 -2.92
C LEU A 39 -3.94 -2.79 -4.37
N HIS A 40 -4.49 -3.71 -5.15
CA HIS A 40 -4.83 -3.50 -6.55
C HIS A 40 -6.21 -4.06 -6.81
N PHE A 41 -7.07 -3.28 -7.49
CA PHE A 41 -8.31 -3.82 -8.05
C PHE A 41 -8.02 -4.29 -9.47
N GLU A 42 -8.15 -5.59 -9.69
CA GLU A 42 -8.07 -6.21 -11.00
C GLU A 42 -9.49 -6.42 -11.55
N LYS A 43 -9.62 -7.04 -12.73
CA LYS A 43 -10.89 -7.13 -13.46
C LYS A 43 -12.05 -7.70 -12.63
N ASP A 44 -11.76 -8.66 -11.76
CA ASP A 44 -12.74 -9.45 -11.02
C ASP A 44 -12.62 -9.35 -9.50
N GLY A 45 -11.67 -8.58 -8.98
CA GLY A 45 -11.51 -8.45 -7.53
C GLY A 45 -10.24 -7.75 -7.06
N PHE A 46 -10.12 -7.65 -5.74
CA PHE A 46 -8.94 -7.09 -5.09
C PHE A 46 -7.84 -8.14 -4.92
N CYS A 47 -6.65 -7.80 -5.40
CA CYS A 47 -5.42 -8.51 -5.10
C CYS A 47 -4.63 -7.78 -4.00
N LEU A 48 -4.09 -8.55 -3.06
CA LEU A 48 -3.20 -8.06 -2.02
C LEU A 48 -1.82 -8.68 -2.16
N TYR A 49 -0.89 -7.92 -2.70
CA TYR A 49 0.51 -8.33 -2.78
C TYR A 49 1.21 -8.03 -1.46
N TYR A 50 2.02 -8.98 -0.97
CA TYR A 50 2.77 -8.83 0.27
C TYR A 50 4.24 -9.15 0.03
N LYS A 51 5.11 -8.16 0.17
CA LYS A 51 6.57 -8.34 0.09
C LYS A 51 7.18 -8.07 1.46
N ARG A 52 7.99 -9.00 1.95
CA ARG A 52 8.83 -8.85 3.15
C ARG A 52 10.29 -9.00 2.74
N LEU A 53 11.15 -8.13 3.27
CA LEU A 53 12.59 -8.30 3.18
C LEU A 53 13.05 -9.14 4.37
N ASP A 54 13.85 -10.18 4.13
CA ASP A 54 14.41 -10.98 5.22
C ASP A 54 15.55 -10.24 5.92
N ASN A 55 16.26 -9.36 5.19
CA ASN A 55 17.26 -8.44 5.72
C ASN A 55 17.05 -7.03 5.17
N GLY A 56 17.14 -6.02 6.04
CA GLY A 56 17.04 -4.60 5.67
C GLY A 56 15.63 -4.02 5.74
N ARG A 57 15.48 -2.82 5.18
CA ARG A 57 14.22 -2.05 5.15
C ARG A 57 14.08 -1.35 3.79
N PHE A 58 12.86 -1.18 3.34
CA PHE A 58 12.53 -0.32 2.23
C PHE A 58 12.83 1.14 2.59
N GLN A 59 13.48 1.87 1.67
CA GLN A 59 13.52 3.32 1.72
C GLN A 59 12.13 3.82 1.35
N TRP A 60 11.37 4.22 2.36
CA TRP A 60 9.99 4.69 2.19
C TRP A 60 9.93 6.19 2.45
N PRO A 61 9.44 7.01 1.50
CA PRO A 61 9.37 8.45 1.68
C PRO A 61 8.41 8.80 2.81
N ARG A 62 8.83 9.70 3.70
CA ARG A 62 8.03 10.22 4.81
C ARG A 62 7.28 11.49 4.45
N ASP A 63 7.74 12.18 3.42
CA ASP A 63 7.11 13.35 2.84
C ASP A 63 7.39 13.41 1.33
N SER A 64 6.82 14.40 0.67
CA SER A 64 6.92 14.57 -0.78
C SER A 64 8.34 14.89 -1.28
N SER A 65 9.21 15.43 -0.42
CA SER A 65 10.58 15.80 -0.81
C SER A 65 11.54 14.60 -0.86
N GLU A 66 11.23 13.53 -0.11
CA GLU A 66 12.01 12.29 -0.10
C GLU A 66 11.70 11.37 -1.30
N VAL A 67 10.67 11.69 -2.09
CA VAL A 67 10.29 10.90 -3.28
C VAL A 67 11.37 11.06 -4.36
N ARG A 68 11.94 9.92 -4.78
CA ARG A 68 12.93 9.85 -5.86
C ARG A 68 12.29 9.19 -7.08
N ASN A 69 12.52 9.77 -8.26
CA ASN A 69 12.14 9.20 -9.56
C ASN A 69 13.16 8.18 -10.04
#